data_AF-G2E0S4-F1
#
_entry.id   AF-G2E0S4-F1
#
_cell.length_a   1.000
_cell.length_b   1.000
_cell.length_c   1.000
_cell.angle_alpha   90.00
_cell.angle_beta   90.00
_cell.angle_gamma   90.00
#
_symmetry.space_group_name_H-M   'P 1'
#
loop_
_entity.id
_entity.type
_entity.pdbx_description
1 polymer ?
#
loop_
_entity_poly.entity_id
_entity_poly.type
_entity_poly.pdbx_seq_one_letter_code
_entity_poly.pdbx_strand_id
1 'polypeptide(L)'
;MSNRNDVSSFSSGSPGQLSERHEESSISHLFPRLGFISLYVLNLLTLGLLSYLLAPFTSLLFFDDPRFWRHWHKFHKLTLRSMHHTLALLRQSEYSQVFHVPWLKAPRMSPDRTRLRVRPEWLRLHGEHCDGCTTCCERIDCTLIDPDVKGCMVYGSFFWKYFTCGPFPENRRQIDYYGCEKWQSDV
;
A
#
# COMPACT_ATOMS: atom_id res chain seq x y z
N MET A 1 -53.37 -32.59 4.54
CA MET A 1 -52.54 -32.42 3.32
C MET A 1 -51.31 -31.62 3.76
N SER A 2 -50.19 -32.28 4.07
CA SER A 2 -49.05 -32.56 3.16
C SER A 2 -48.31 -31.26 2.74
N ASN A 3 -46.98 -31.09 2.73
CA ASN A 3 -45.76 -31.71 3.27
C ASN A 3 -44.59 -30.80 2.73
N ARG A 4 -43.35 -31.04 3.19
CA ARG A 4 -42.03 -30.53 2.74
C ARG A 4 -41.52 -29.27 3.44
N ASN A 5 -40.54 -29.39 4.34
CA ASN A 5 -39.10 -29.65 4.10
C ASN A 5 -38.47 -28.58 3.22
N ASP A 6 -37.68 -27.70 3.83
CA ASP A 6 -36.36 -27.40 3.29
C ASP A 6 -35.36 -27.24 4.44
N VAL A 7 -34.54 -28.28 4.53
CA VAL A 7 -33.34 -28.38 5.35
C VAL A 7 -32.37 -27.33 4.84
N SER A 8 -32.10 -26.31 5.65
CA SER A 8 -30.98 -25.41 5.43
C SER A 8 -29.69 -26.21 5.63
N SER A 9 -29.10 -26.64 4.52
CA SER A 9 -27.81 -27.28 4.42
C SER A 9 -26.72 -26.34 4.95
N PHE A 10 -26.34 -26.55 6.20
CA PHE A 10 -25.11 -26.02 6.78
C PHE A 10 -23.95 -26.70 6.04
N SER A 11 -23.40 -26.01 5.03
CA SER A 11 -22.18 -26.45 4.37
C SER A 11 -21.03 -26.35 5.36
N SER A 12 -20.67 -27.49 5.95
CA SER A 12 -19.43 -27.69 6.69
C SER A 12 -18.26 -27.58 5.72
N GLY A 13 -17.75 -26.36 5.56
CA GLY A 13 -16.48 -26.12 4.88
C GLY A 13 -15.37 -26.89 5.60
N SER A 14 -14.78 -27.85 4.90
CA SER A 14 -13.70 -28.69 5.44
C SER A 14 -12.47 -27.81 5.73
N PRO A 15 -11.82 -27.92 6.90
CA PRO A 15 -10.70 -27.05 7.28
C PRO A 15 -9.52 -27.04 6.29
N GLY A 16 -9.37 -28.07 5.46
CA GLY A 16 -8.39 -28.11 4.36
C GLY A 16 -8.65 -27.13 3.22
N GLN A 17 -9.92 -26.84 2.88
CA GLN A 17 -10.27 -25.97 1.75
C GLN A 17 -10.08 -24.47 2.03
N LEU A 18 -10.04 -24.07 3.30
CA LEU A 18 -9.69 -22.70 3.70
C LEU A 18 -8.18 -22.49 3.62
N SER A 19 -7.38 -23.48 4.00
CA SER A 19 -5.92 -23.40 3.93
C SER A 19 -5.44 -23.30 2.48
N GLU A 20 -5.91 -24.19 1.59
CA GLU A 20 -5.50 -24.19 0.18
C GLU A 20 -5.91 -22.89 -0.54
N ARG A 21 -7.11 -22.37 -0.27
CA ARG A 21 -7.60 -21.13 -0.90
C ARG A 21 -6.88 -19.88 -0.40
N HIS A 22 -6.43 -19.86 0.86
CA HIS A 22 -5.59 -18.79 1.39
C HIS A 22 -4.15 -18.86 0.84
N GLU A 23 -3.63 -20.07 0.61
CA GLU A 23 -2.28 -20.30 0.10
C GLU A 23 -2.17 -19.97 -1.40
N GLU A 24 -3.15 -20.42 -2.20
CA GLU A 24 -3.23 -20.13 -3.63
C GLU A 24 -3.46 -18.63 -3.89
N SER A 25 -4.29 -17.98 -3.06
CA SER A 25 -4.46 -16.52 -3.07
C SER A 25 -3.17 -15.78 -2.69
N SER A 26 -2.41 -16.28 -1.70
CA SER A 26 -1.14 -15.68 -1.27
C SER A 26 -0.06 -15.71 -2.36
N ILE A 27 0.02 -16.79 -3.14
CA ILE A 27 0.97 -16.92 -4.26
C ILE A 27 0.62 -15.97 -5.41
N SER A 28 -0.67 -15.73 -5.66
CA SER A 28 -1.13 -14.83 -6.74
C SER A 28 -0.59 -13.40 -6.60
N HIS A 29 -0.38 -12.93 -5.36
CA HIS A 29 0.12 -11.59 -5.06
C HIS A 29 1.64 -11.45 -5.10
N LEU A 30 2.36 -12.58 -5.18
CA LEU A 30 3.81 -12.61 -5.26
C LEU A 30 4.31 -12.10 -6.62
N PHE A 31 3.71 -12.57 -7.72
CA PHE A 31 4.15 -12.23 -9.07
C PHE A 31 4.09 -10.73 -9.36
N PRO A 32 3.00 -10.00 -9.04
CA PRO A 32 2.96 -8.55 -9.27
C PRO A 32 4.03 -7.80 -8.46
N ARG A 33 4.32 -8.25 -7.22
CA ARG A 33 5.40 -7.66 -6.40
C ARG A 33 6.78 -7.91 -6.98
N LEU A 34 7.07 -9.15 -7.37
CA LEU A 34 8.35 -9.52 -7.99
C LEU A 34 8.56 -8.76 -9.30
N GLY A 35 7.52 -8.66 -10.13
CA GLY A 35 7.56 -7.90 -11.37
C GLY A 35 7.87 -6.43 -11.11
N PHE A 36 7.14 -5.79 -10.20
CA PHE A 36 7.38 -4.40 -9.84
C PHE A 36 8.77 -4.17 -9.24
N ILE A 37 9.24 -5.03 -8.33
CA ILE A 37 10.55 -4.88 -7.70
C ILE A 37 11.67 -5.08 -8.73
N SER A 38 11.51 -6.03 -9.65
CA SER A 38 12.47 -6.22 -10.77
C SER A 38 12.52 -4.97 -11.65
N LEU A 39 11.36 -4.42 -12.04
CA LEU A 39 11.25 -3.15 -12.77
C LEU A 39 11.91 -2.00 -12.00
N TYR A 40 11.68 -1.92 -10.70
CA TYR A 40 12.22 -0.88 -9.84
C TYR A 40 13.75 -0.97 -9.73
N VAL A 41 14.30 -2.17 -9.53
CA VAL A 41 15.75 -2.39 -9.49
C VAL A 41 16.38 -2.04 -10.84
N LEU A 42 15.81 -2.47 -11.96
CA LEU A 42 16.28 -2.09 -13.29
C LEU A 42 16.20 -0.58 -13.51
N ASN A 43 15.15 0.07 -13.02
CA ASN A 43 15.01 1.52 -13.07
C ASN A 43 16.11 2.23 -12.26
N LEU A 44 16.46 1.72 -11.08
CA LEU A 44 17.58 2.25 -10.29
C LEU A 44 18.92 2.07 -11.01
N LEU A 45 19.17 0.88 -11.58
CA LEU A 45 20.40 0.58 -12.32
C LEU A 45 20.57 1.45 -13.57
N THR A 46 19.47 1.83 -14.20
CA THR A 46 19.45 2.72 -15.39
C THR A 46 19.30 4.19 -15.03
N LEU A 47 19.44 4.53 -13.74
CA LEU A 47 19.29 5.89 -13.21
C LEU A 47 17.98 6.60 -13.59
N GLY A 48 16.88 5.83 -13.69
CA GLY A 48 15.56 6.32 -14.05
C GLY A 48 15.22 6.24 -15.53
N LEU A 49 16.16 5.92 -16.41
CA LEU A 49 15.91 5.90 -17.87
C LEU A 49 14.78 4.93 -18.23
N LEU A 50 14.69 3.78 -17.54
CA LEU A 50 13.64 2.79 -17.81
C LEU A 50 12.24 3.35 -17.56
N SER A 51 12.04 4.20 -16.55
CA SER A 51 10.74 4.84 -16.28
C SER A 51 10.30 5.77 -17.41
N TYR A 52 11.23 6.37 -18.15
CA TYR A 52 10.92 7.17 -19.34
C TYR A 52 10.61 6.30 -20.56
N LEU A 53 11.34 5.20 -20.75
CA LEU A 53 11.07 4.25 -21.84
C LEU A 53 9.72 3.57 -21.68
N LEU A 54 9.35 3.23 -20.45
CA LEU A 54 8.07 2.61 -20.10
C LEU A 54 7.06 3.62 -19.56
N ALA A 55 7.14 4.89 -19.97
CA ALA A 55 6.39 5.97 -19.33
C ALA A 55 4.86 5.76 -19.23
N PRO A 56 4.15 5.29 -20.27
CA PRO A 56 2.72 4.98 -20.16
C PRO A 56 2.44 3.92 -19.09
N PHE A 57 3.29 2.90 -19.01
CA PHE A 57 3.16 1.80 -18.06
C PHE A 57 3.51 2.22 -16.63
N THR A 58 4.60 2.97 -16.45
CA THR A 58 4.96 3.55 -15.13
C THR A 58 3.87 4.49 -14.64
N SER A 59 3.29 5.30 -15.52
CA SER A 59 2.18 6.20 -15.19
C SER A 59 0.96 5.41 -14.71
N LEU A 60 0.62 4.31 -15.38
CA LEU A 60 -0.47 3.42 -14.97
C LEU A 60 -0.21 2.79 -13.58
N LEU A 61 1.01 2.31 -13.31
CA LEU A 61 1.35 1.67 -12.04
C LEU A 61 1.23 2.62 -10.83
N PHE A 62 1.65 3.88 -11.00
CA PHE A 62 1.68 4.85 -9.91
C PHE A 62 0.40 5.66 -9.81
N PHE A 63 -0.16 6.13 -10.93
CA PHE A 63 -1.24 7.11 -10.96
C PHE A 63 -2.56 6.56 -11.49
N ASP A 64 -2.61 5.30 -11.93
CA ASP A 64 -3.79 4.70 -12.59
C ASP A 64 -4.24 5.49 -13.84
N ASP A 65 -3.34 6.28 -14.42
CA ASP A 65 -3.57 7.09 -15.63
C ASP A 65 -2.51 6.72 -16.68
N PRO A 66 -2.88 6.19 -17.87
CA PRO A 66 -1.92 5.89 -18.93
C PRO A 66 -1.34 7.15 -19.60
N ARG A 67 -1.93 8.34 -19.37
CA ARG A 67 -1.52 9.61 -19.98
C ARG A 67 -0.29 10.20 -19.28
N PHE A 68 0.85 9.54 -19.46
CA PHE A 68 2.12 9.86 -18.80
C PHE A 68 2.57 11.32 -18.98
N TRP A 69 2.20 11.98 -20.08
CA TRP A 69 2.55 13.39 -20.34
C TRP A 69 2.05 14.34 -19.25
N ARG A 70 0.96 14.00 -18.54
CA ARG A 70 0.47 14.77 -17.38
C ARG A 70 1.40 14.70 -16.17
N HIS A 71 2.15 13.60 -16.06
CA HIS A 71 3.00 13.28 -14.91
C HIS A 71 4.50 13.32 -15.24
N TRP A 72 4.90 13.63 -16.48
CA TRP A 72 6.28 13.65 -16.97
C TRP A 72 7.25 14.38 -16.01
N HIS A 73 6.87 15.59 -15.56
CA HIS A 73 7.71 16.41 -14.67
C HIS A 73 7.91 15.78 -13.27
N LYS A 74 7.04 14.83 -12.89
CA LYS A 74 7.10 14.12 -11.60
C LYS A 74 8.06 12.93 -11.67
N PHE A 75 8.34 12.38 -12.85
CA PHE A 75 9.18 11.18 -13.01
C PHE A 75 10.61 11.41 -12.53
N HIS A 76 11.18 12.58 -12.84
CA HIS A 76 12.52 12.94 -12.39
C HIS A 76 12.58 13.06 -10.86
N LYS A 77 11.65 13.80 -10.27
CA LYS A 77 11.55 13.97 -8.80
C LYS A 77 11.37 12.64 -8.09
N LEU A 78 10.46 11.80 -8.62
CA LEU A 78 10.20 10.47 -8.09
C LEU A 78 11.45 9.59 -8.16
N THR A 79 12.18 9.61 -9.27
CA THR A 79 13.42 8.84 -9.45
C THR A 79 14.47 9.25 -8.42
N LEU A 80 14.81 10.55 -8.33
CA LEU A 80 15.81 11.04 -7.39
C LEU A 80 15.44 10.71 -5.93
N ARG A 81 14.18 10.93 -5.57
CA ARG A 81 13.71 10.64 -4.21
C ARG A 81 13.69 9.14 -3.93
N SER A 82 13.30 8.33 -4.91
CA SER A 82 13.32 6.87 -4.78
C SER A 82 14.72 6.36 -4.51
N MET A 83 15.74 6.89 -5.20
CA MET A 83 17.15 6.55 -4.95
C MET A 83 17.59 6.94 -3.55
N HIS A 84 17.25 8.14 -3.11
CA HIS A 84 17.54 8.60 -1.75
C HIS A 84 16.91 7.66 -0.71
N HIS A 85 15.65 7.27 -0.90
CA HIS A 85 14.98 6.32 -0.01
C HIS A 85 15.57 4.91 -0.07
N THR A 86 15.96 4.39 -1.24
CA THR A 86 16.66 3.10 -1.34
C THR A 86 17.97 3.16 -0.55
N LEU A 87 18.72 4.25 -0.71
CA LEU A 87 19.99 4.43 -0.02
C LEU A 87 19.81 4.51 1.50
N ALA A 88 18.75 5.19 1.96
CA ALA A 88 18.38 5.22 3.37
C ALA A 88 17.99 3.82 3.89
N LEU A 89 17.19 3.06 3.13
CA LEU A 89 16.79 1.69 3.47
C LEU A 89 17.99 0.74 3.59
N LEU A 90 18.99 0.89 2.72
CA LEU A 90 20.21 0.06 2.75
C LEU A 90 21.16 0.44 3.88
N ARG A 91 21.14 1.71 4.33
CA ARG A 91 22.07 2.22 5.37
C ARG A 91 21.49 2.21 6.78
N GLN A 92 20.18 2.29 6.93
CA GLN A 92 19.51 2.49 8.22
C GLN A 92 18.60 1.29 8.55
N SER A 93 18.96 0.52 9.56
CA SER A 93 18.22 -0.66 10.01
C SER A 93 16.83 -0.33 10.55
N GLU A 94 16.63 0.84 11.14
CA GLU A 94 15.32 1.31 11.60
C GLU A 94 14.37 1.59 10.43
N TYR A 95 14.90 2.18 9.36
CA TYR A 95 14.15 2.47 8.14
C TYR A 95 13.72 1.18 7.44
N SER A 96 14.58 0.16 7.37
CA SER A 96 14.21 -1.12 6.75
C SER A 96 13.10 -1.85 7.50
N GLN A 97 13.06 -1.74 8.83
CA GLN A 97 12.05 -2.38 9.67
C GLN A 97 10.67 -1.71 9.58
N VAL A 98 10.63 -0.40 9.31
CA VAL A 98 9.40 0.38 9.17
C VAL A 98 8.75 0.17 7.80
N PHE A 99 9.54 -0.01 6.74
CA PHE A 99 9.06 -0.12 5.36
C PHE A 99 9.00 -1.57 4.83
N HIS A 100 9.25 -2.57 5.68
CA HIS A 100 9.15 -3.96 5.28
C HIS A 100 7.69 -4.35 4.98
N VAL A 101 7.44 -4.79 3.75
CA VAL A 101 6.15 -5.38 3.34
C VAL A 101 6.37 -6.87 3.10
N PRO A 102 5.68 -7.77 3.83
CA PRO A 102 5.81 -9.20 3.60
C PRO A 102 5.36 -9.58 2.19
N TRP A 103 6.16 -10.38 1.49
CA TRP A 103 5.98 -10.75 0.08
C TRP A 103 4.63 -11.39 -0.26
N LEU A 104 4.04 -12.13 0.66
CA LEU A 104 2.80 -12.88 0.48
C LEU A 104 1.56 -12.13 1.00
N LYS A 105 1.74 -10.95 1.59
CA LYS A 105 0.62 -10.22 2.19
C LYS A 105 -0.34 -9.72 1.12
N ALA A 106 -1.65 -9.97 1.24
CA ALA A 106 -2.62 -9.48 0.27
C ALA A 106 -2.54 -7.95 0.08
N PRO A 107 -2.74 -7.43 -1.14
CA PRO A 107 -2.81 -5.98 -1.38
C PRO A 107 -3.98 -5.38 -0.62
N ARG A 108 -3.81 -4.16 -0.07
CA ARG A 108 -4.84 -3.50 0.75
C ARG A 108 -4.94 -2.02 0.44
N MET A 109 -6.16 -1.51 0.52
CA MET A 109 -6.46 -0.09 0.40
C MET A 109 -6.29 0.68 1.71
N SER A 110 -6.31 -0.04 2.84
CA SER A 110 -6.24 0.54 4.17
C SER A 110 -5.54 -0.40 5.16
N PRO A 111 -5.14 0.11 6.33
CA PRO A 111 -4.73 -0.68 7.48
C PRO A 111 -5.66 -1.84 7.84
N ASP A 112 -5.11 -2.83 8.54
CA ASP A 112 -5.88 -3.91 9.11
C ASP A 112 -6.78 -3.41 10.25
N ARG A 113 -8.06 -3.23 9.95
CA ARG A 113 -9.04 -2.78 10.94
C ARG A 113 -9.34 -3.80 12.04
N THR A 114 -8.89 -5.05 11.89
CA THR A 114 -9.02 -6.05 12.97
C THR A 114 -7.98 -5.87 14.05
N ARG A 115 -6.84 -5.24 13.73
CA ARG A 115 -5.71 -5.01 14.65
C ARG A 115 -5.58 -3.56 15.08
N LEU A 116 -5.95 -2.64 14.19
CA LEU A 116 -5.85 -1.21 14.41
C LEU A 116 -7.24 -0.58 14.36
N ARG A 117 -7.49 0.32 15.31
CA ARG A 117 -8.72 1.11 15.38
C ARG A 117 -8.39 2.58 15.15
N VAL A 118 -9.36 3.30 14.60
CA VAL A 118 -9.27 4.77 14.57
C VAL A 118 -9.49 5.26 16.00
N ARG A 119 -8.63 6.16 16.45
CA ARG A 119 -8.74 6.81 17.75
C ARG A 119 -10.06 7.59 17.87
N PRO A 120 -10.84 7.42 18.95
CA PRO A 120 -12.10 8.14 19.13
C PRO A 120 -11.94 9.67 19.15
N GLU A 121 -10.82 10.18 19.66
CA GLU A 121 -10.44 11.59 19.59
C GLU A 121 -10.27 12.09 18.15
N TRP A 122 -9.65 11.27 17.30
CA TRP A 122 -9.45 11.62 15.89
C TRP A 122 -10.79 11.73 15.16
N LEU A 123 -11.69 10.77 15.37
CA LEU A 123 -13.03 10.76 14.75
C LEU A 123 -13.86 11.98 15.18
N ARG A 124 -13.74 12.40 16.45
CA ARG A 124 -14.43 13.61 16.96
C ARG A 124 -13.90 14.89 16.33
N LEU A 125 -12.59 14.98 16.10
CA LEU A 125 -11.95 16.20 15.57
C LEU A 125 -12.08 16.33 14.04
N HIS A 126 -12.05 15.21 13.31
CA HIS A 126 -11.94 15.21 11.84
C HIS A 126 -13.16 14.60 11.12
N GLY A 127 -14.15 14.07 11.84
CA GLY A 127 -15.34 13.43 11.25
C GLY A 127 -15.05 12.07 10.60
N GLU A 128 -16.00 11.54 9.83
CA GLU A 128 -15.91 10.20 9.20
C GLU A 128 -15.04 10.15 7.93
N HIS A 129 -14.68 11.30 7.37
CA HIS A 129 -13.88 11.40 6.16
C HIS A 129 -12.45 10.91 6.42
N CYS A 130 -12.15 9.72 5.91
CA CYS A 130 -10.92 8.99 6.19
C CYS A 130 -9.69 9.45 5.40
N ASP A 131 -9.83 10.43 4.50
CA ASP A 131 -8.89 10.82 3.46
C ASP A 131 -7.93 11.95 3.83
N GLY A 132 -8.11 12.62 4.98
CA GLY A 132 -7.36 13.84 5.33
C GLY A 132 -6.02 13.67 6.09
N CYS A 133 -5.47 12.46 6.27
CA CYS A 133 -4.24 12.29 7.07
C CYS A 133 -2.99 12.10 6.19
N THR A 134 -2.16 13.13 6.10
CA THR A 134 -0.91 13.18 5.32
C THR A 134 0.36 13.11 6.18
N THR A 135 0.23 13.00 7.50
CA THR A 135 1.34 13.04 8.48
C THR A 135 2.48 12.09 8.12
N CYS A 136 2.16 10.85 7.73
CA CYS A 136 3.20 9.89 7.35
C CYS A 136 3.92 10.27 6.05
N CYS A 137 3.20 10.88 5.09
CA CYS A 137 3.75 11.38 3.84
C CYS A 137 4.66 12.59 4.08
N GLU A 138 4.25 13.53 4.92
CA GLU A 138 5.02 14.72 5.28
C GLU A 138 6.30 14.35 6.03
N ARG A 139 6.23 13.40 6.96
CA ARG A 139 7.38 12.97 7.76
C ARG A 139 8.51 12.34 6.94
N ILE A 140 8.18 11.75 5.79
CA ILE A 140 9.18 11.18 4.87
C ILE A 140 9.42 12.07 3.67
N ASP A 141 8.83 13.27 3.64
CA ASP A 141 8.90 14.22 2.54
C ASP A 141 8.61 13.52 1.20
N CYS A 142 7.42 12.92 1.15
CA CYS A 142 6.93 12.08 0.07
C CYS A 142 6.63 12.92 -1.17
N THR A 143 7.27 12.63 -2.30
CA THR A 143 7.04 13.33 -3.58
C THR A 143 5.69 13.02 -4.23
N LEU A 144 4.88 12.15 -3.61
CA LEU A 144 3.59 11.71 -4.12
C LEU A 144 2.41 12.44 -3.49
N ILE A 145 2.66 13.28 -2.48
CA ILE A 145 1.67 14.23 -1.97
C ILE A 145 1.56 15.39 -2.95
N ASP A 146 0.34 15.75 -3.34
CA ASP A 146 0.10 16.92 -4.18
C ASP A 146 -0.76 17.91 -3.40
N PRO A 147 -0.22 19.11 -3.09
CA PRO A 147 -0.97 20.12 -2.35
C PRO A 147 -2.22 20.59 -3.11
N ASP A 148 -2.21 20.50 -4.44
CA ASP A 148 -3.31 20.95 -5.30
C ASP A 148 -4.47 19.94 -5.32
N VAL A 149 -4.15 18.65 -5.14
CA VAL A 149 -5.14 17.54 -5.17
C VAL A 149 -5.67 17.23 -3.76
N LYS A 150 -5.23 17.96 -2.72
CA LYS A 150 -5.57 17.74 -1.30
C LYS A 150 -5.43 16.26 -0.88
N GLY A 151 -4.39 15.57 -1.34
CA GLY A 151 -4.22 14.15 -1.04
C GLY A 151 -3.02 13.48 -1.69
N CYS A 152 -2.97 12.16 -1.57
CA CYS A 152 -1.94 11.32 -2.18
C CYS A 152 -2.32 10.99 -3.62
N MET A 153 -1.47 11.35 -4.59
CA MET A 153 -1.73 11.12 -6.02
C MET A 153 -1.79 9.66 -6.43
N VAL A 154 -1.16 8.79 -5.64
CA VAL A 154 -1.11 7.36 -5.93
C VAL A 154 -2.21 6.61 -5.20
N TYR A 155 -3.11 7.31 -4.50
CA TYR A 155 -4.20 6.67 -3.78
C TYR A 155 -5.02 5.75 -4.69
N GLY A 156 -5.17 4.49 -4.30
CA GLY A 156 -5.91 3.50 -5.09
C GLY A 156 -5.15 2.87 -6.25
N SER A 157 -3.94 3.32 -6.57
CA SER A 157 -3.13 2.74 -7.63
C SER A 157 -2.57 1.37 -7.25
N PHE A 158 -1.96 0.71 -8.23
CA PHE A 158 -1.22 -0.53 -8.01
C PHE A 158 -0.14 -0.34 -6.94
N PHE A 159 0.66 0.73 -7.04
CA PHE A 159 1.72 1.02 -6.07
C PHE A 159 1.16 1.16 -4.65
N TRP A 160 0.05 1.88 -4.49
CA TRP A 160 -0.59 2.04 -3.17
C TRP A 160 -1.02 0.72 -2.56
N LYS A 161 -1.71 -0.11 -3.35
CA LYS A 161 -2.30 -1.37 -2.88
C LYS A 161 -1.26 -2.42 -2.48
N TYR A 162 -0.17 -2.52 -3.24
CA TYR A 162 0.80 -3.61 -3.09
C TYR A 162 1.97 -3.31 -2.15
N PHE A 163 2.27 -2.04 -1.92
CA PHE A 163 3.44 -1.58 -1.16
C PHE A 163 3.04 -0.85 0.12
N THR A 164 3.96 -0.08 0.69
CA THR A 164 3.85 0.48 2.04
C THR A 164 2.73 1.49 2.22
N CYS A 165 2.15 2.09 1.18
CA CYS A 165 1.16 3.15 1.40
C CYS A 165 -0.21 2.64 1.89
N GLY A 166 -0.79 1.63 1.23
CA GLY A 166 -2.13 1.15 1.53
C GLY A 166 -2.30 0.37 2.85
N PRO A 167 -1.48 -0.66 3.15
CA PRO A 167 -1.60 -1.43 4.39
C PRO A 167 -1.08 -0.69 5.62
N PHE A 168 -0.48 0.50 5.46
CA PHE A 168 0.14 1.25 6.55
C PHE A 168 -0.85 2.13 7.33
N PRO A 169 -0.73 2.22 8.67
CA PRO A 169 0.19 1.46 9.52
C PRO A 169 -0.25 0.02 9.75
N GLU A 170 0.72 -0.84 10.11
CA GLU A 170 0.52 -2.26 10.37
C GLU A 170 0.67 -2.64 11.85
N ASN A 171 1.44 -1.85 12.60
CA ASN A 171 1.81 -2.16 13.98
C ASN A 171 2.12 -0.88 14.78
N ARG A 172 2.23 -1.03 16.10
CA ARG A 172 2.49 0.08 17.01
C ARG A 172 3.79 0.82 16.70
N ARG A 173 4.84 0.10 16.33
CA ARG A 173 6.14 0.68 15.99
C ARG A 173 6.07 1.65 14.82
N GLN A 174 5.29 1.31 13.79
CA GLN A 174 5.01 2.19 12.67
C GLN A 174 4.20 3.42 13.12
N ILE A 175 3.18 3.24 13.95
CA ILE A 175 2.41 4.36 14.52
C ILE A 175 3.34 5.35 15.25
N ASP A 176 4.23 4.84 16.11
CA ASP A 176 5.15 5.66 16.89
C ASP A 176 6.22 6.32 16.00
N TYR A 177 6.79 5.58 15.04
CA TYR A 177 7.80 6.11 14.11
C TYR A 177 7.26 7.30 13.30
N TYR A 178 6.00 7.22 12.86
CA TYR A 178 5.40 8.30 12.07
C TYR A 178 4.73 9.38 12.93
N GLY A 179 4.56 9.15 14.24
CA GLY A 179 3.77 10.03 15.10
C GLY A 179 2.30 10.06 14.68
N CYS A 180 1.73 8.91 14.31
CA CYS A 180 0.39 8.84 13.77
C CYS A 180 -0.68 8.94 14.87
N GLU A 181 -1.42 10.04 14.88
CA GLU A 181 -2.50 10.31 15.86
C GLU A 181 -3.86 9.75 15.43
N LYS A 182 -3.96 9.18 14.22
CA LYS A 182 -5.21 8.61 13.69
C LYS A 182 -5.46 7.20 14.21
N TRP A 183 -4.40 6.38 14.27
CA TRP A 183 -4.51 4.95 14.55
C TRP A 183 -4.05 4.63 15.98
N GLN A 184 -4.73 3.66 16.60
CA GLN A 184 -4.28 3.00 17.83
C GLN A 184 -4.20 1.50 17.58
N SER A 185 -3.23 0.86 18.24
CA SER A 185 -3.06 -0.59 18.22
C SER A 185 -3.77 -1.18 19.44
N ASP A 186 -4.57 -2.21 19.21
CA ASP A 186 -5.21 -2.99 20.29
C ASP A 186 -4.20 -3.99 20.93
N VAL A 187 -2.98 -4.09 20.36
CA VAL A 187 -1.87 -4.96 20.77
C VAL A 187 -0.60 -4.15 20.98
#